data_AF-A0A7H1MYD9-F1
#
_entry.id   AF-A0A7H1MYD9-F1
#
_cell.length_a   1.000
_cell.length_b   1.000
_cell.length_c   1.000
_cell.angle_alpha   90.00
_cell.angle_beta   90.00
_cell.angle_gamma   90.00
#
_symmetry.space_group_name_H-M   'P 1'
#
loop_
_entity.id
_entity.type
_entity.pdbx_description
1 polymer ?
#
loop_
_entity_poly.entity_id
_entity_poly.type
_entity_poly.pdbx_seq_one_letter_code
_entity_poly.pdbx_strand_id
1 'polypeptide(L)'
;MSTGSSRPLPVDAALTGSRPQRLLDASTLFGLMAGFTLLALAMVLGGAPALGLIGTLVGLMQMLRNLDSPALMGPAMAVALLTTFYGAVLGHMVFTSLAVKLERKANAEAGTWQLYILPALSVSRRENTHLFENAISSILPPRKRINVFD
;
A
#
# COMPACT_ATOMS: atom_id res chain seq x y z
N MET A 1 -63.68 -21.74 -28.32
CA MET A 1 -62.61 -22.68 -27.93
C MET A 1 -61.28 -22.11 -28.41
N SER A 2 -60.39 -21.78 -27.48
CA SER A 2 -58.92 -21.64 -27.61
C SER A 2 -58.38 -20.70 -28.71
N THR A 3 -58.22 -19.40 -28.47
CA THR A 3 -56.98 -18.76 -27.96
C THR A 3 -55.70 -19.17 -28.69
N GLY A 4 -55.37 -18.47 -29.78
CA GLY A 4 -54.03 -18.44 -30.37
C GLY A 4 -53.40 -17.08 -30.09
N SER A 5 -52.77 -16.96 -28.92
CA SER A 5 -52.13 -15.73 -28.45
C SER A 5 -50.94 -15.36 -29.35
N SER A 6 -51.06 -14.24 -30.06
CA SER A 6 -49.91 -13.49 -30.58
C SER A 6 -49.07 -13.03 -29.39
N ARG A 7 -48.12 -13.86 -28.97
CA ARG A 7 -47.06 -13.45 -28.05
C ARG A 7 -46.10 -12.57 -28.86
N PRO A 8 -46.01 -11.25 -28.61
CA PRO A 8 -44.87 -10.51 -29.10
C PRO A 8 -43.62 -11.14 -28.47
N LEU A 9 -42.65 -11.47 -29.32
CA LEU A 9 -41.34 -11.92 -28.89
C LEU A 9 -40.78 -10.91 -27.89
N PRO A 10 -40.28 -11.33 -26.71
CA PRO A 10 -39.59 -10.44 -25.79
C PRO A 10 -38.19 -10.13 -26.36
N VAL A 11 -38.14 -9.29 -27.39
CA VAL A 11 -36.89 -8.74 -27.94
C VAL A 11 -36.33 -7.63 -27.03
N ASP A 12 -37.14 -7.12 -26.09
CA ASP A 12 -36.71 -6.12 -25.11
C ASP A 12 -35.82 -6.68 -23.98
N ALA A 13 -35.60 -8.00 -23.92
CA ALA A 13 -34.63 -8.61 -23.00
C ALA A 13 -33.17 -8.46 -23.48
N ALA A 14 -32.95 -8.01 -24.72
CA ALA A 14 -31.62 -7.81 -25.30
C ALA A 14 -31.02 -6.42 -25.04
N LEU A 15 -31.78 -5.48 -24.47
CA LEU A 15 -31.31 -4.13 -24.13
C LEU A 15 -30.91 -3.95 -22.66
N THR A 16 -30.94 -5.02 -21.87
CA THR A 16 -30.27 -5.06 -20.56
C THR A 16 -28.77 -5.23 -20.79
N GLY A 17 -28.14 -4.18 -21.30
CA GLY A 17 -26.70 -4.00 -21.43
C GLY A 17 -26.04 -3.86 -20.06
N SER A 18 -26.16 -4.89 -19.23
CA SER A 18 -25.59 -4.94 -17.89
C SER A 18 -24.19 -5.53 -17.92
N ARG A 19 -23.17 -4.88 -18.52
CA ARG A 19 -21.77 -5.28 -18.27
C ARG A 19 -20.73 -4.14 -18.33
N PRO A 20 -20.69 -3.21 -17.36
CA PRO A 20 -19.45 -2.53 -16.98
C PRO A 20 -18.92 -3.02 -15.61
N GLN A 21 -19.28 -4.22 -15.14
CA GLN A 21 -18.88 -4.71 -13.80
C GLN A 21 -17.63 -5.60 -13.76
N ARG A 22 -17.23 -6.24 -14.88
CA ARG A 22 -16.08 -7.18 -14.87
C ARG A 22 -14.69 -6.52 -14.84
N LEU A 23 -14.59 -5.24 -15.23
CA LEU A 23 -13.34 -4.48 -15.10
C LEU A 23 -13.10 -3.95 -13.67
N LEU A 24 -14.17 -3.76 -12.89
CA LEU A 24 -14.08 -3.35 -11.49
C LEU A 24 -13.65 -4.52 -10.59
N ASP A 25 -14.09 -5.75 -10.85
CA ASP A 25 -13.74 -6.90 -10.01
C ASP A 25 -12.25 -7.26 -10.09
N ALA A 26 -11.66 -7.24 -11.30
CA ALA A 26 -10.23 -7.56 -11.45
C ALA A 26 -9.32 -6.49 -10.85
N SER A 27 -9.66 -5.21 -11.01
CA SER A 27 -8.90 -4.09 -10.43
C SER A 27 -9.07 -3.98 -8.91
N THR A 28 -10.24 -4.31 -8.37
CA THR A 28 -10.49 -4.33 -6.92
C THR A 28 -9.80 -5.53 -6.27
N LEU A 29 -9.83 -6.70 -6.91
CA LEU A 29 -9.12 -7.89 -6.43
C LEU A 29 -7.60 -7.68 -6.47
N PHE A 30 -7.08 -7.10 -7.55
CA PHE A 30 -5.66 -6.78 -7.65
C PHE A 30 -5.25 -5.71 -6.63
N GLY A 31 -6.09 -4.70 -6.41
CA GLY A 31 -5.89 -3.69 -5.36
C GLY A 31 -5.90 -4.28 -3.95
N LEU A 32 -6.82 -5.21 -3.65
CA LEU A 32 -6.90 -5.89 -2.36
C LEU A 32 -5.69 -6.79 -2.12
N MET A 33 -5.27 -7.56 -3.13
CA MET A 33 -4.10 -8.43 -3.05
C MET A 33 -2.80 -7.62 -2.91
N ALA A 34 -2.64 -6.55 -3.69
CA ALA A 34 -1.49 -5.66 -3.59
C ALA A 34 -1.45 -4.96 -2.22
N GLY A 35 -2.60 -4.49 -1.72
CA GLY A 35 -2.73 -3.88 -0.39
C GLY A 35 -2.41 -4.85 0.73
N PHE A 36 -2.92 -6.08 0.67
CA PHE A 36 -2.62 -7.11 1.66
C PHE A 36 -1.14 -7.53 1.64
N THR A 37 -0.54 -7.64 0.45
CA THR A 37 0.89 -7.97 0.30
C THR A 37 1.78 -6.85 0.84
N LEU A 38 1.41 -5.59 0.59
CA LEU A 38 2.10 -4.43 1.14
C LEU A 38 1.99 -4.38 2.67
N LEU A 39 0.80 -4.66 3.22
CA LEU A 39 0.56 -4.69 4.67
C LEU A 39 1.36 -5.82 5.33
N ALA A 40 1.37 -7.01 4.73
CA ALA A 40 2.14 -8.16 5.21
C ALA A 40 3.64 -7.85 5.20
N LEU A 41 4.14 -7.25 4.12
CA LEU A 41 5.54 -6.82 4.01
C LEU A 41 5.88 -5.77 5.09
N ALA A 42 5.00 -4.78 5.30
CA ALA A 42 5.18 -3.76 6.33
C ALA A 42 5.21 -4.36 7.74
N MET A 43 4.38 -5.37 8.01
CA MET A 43 4.36 -6.07 9.30
C MET A 43 5.68 -6.83 9.54
N VAL A 44 6.22 -7.46 8.49
CA VAL A 44 7.51 -8.18 8.56
C VAL A 44 8.67 -7.21 8.75
N LEU A 45 8.70 -6.06 8.06
CA LEU A 45 9.71 -5.01 8.27
C LEU A 45 9.59 -4.36 9.65
N GLY A 46 8.36 -4.16 10.14
CA GLY A 46 8.09 -3.60 11.47
C GLY A 46 8.38 -4.56 12.62
N GLY A 47 8.57 -5.86 12.35
CA GLY A 47 8.85 -6.88 13.36
C GLY A 47 10.27 -6.85 13.95
N ALA A 48 11.17 -6.00 13.46
CA ALA A 48 12.56 -5.94 13.92
C ALA A 48 12.73 -5.69 15.44
N PRO A 49 11.95 -4.81 16.10
CA PRO A 49 11.99 -4.68 17.57
C PRO A 49 11.41 -5.90 18.29
N ALA A 50 10.41 -6.58 17.70
CA ALA A 50 9.82 -7.79 18.27
C ALA A 50 10.81 -8.96 18.27
N LEU A 51 11.68 -9.07 17.25
CA LEU A 51 12.79 -10.02 17.24
C LEU A 51 13.81 -9.75 18.35
N GLY A 52 14.05 -8.49 18.70
CA GLY A 52 14.89 -8.13 19.85
C GLY A 52 14.32 -8.59 21.19
N LEU A 53 13.00 -8.53 21.34
CA LEU A 53 12.29 -8.99 22.55
C LEU A 53 12.32 -10.51 22.70
N ILE A 54 12.42 -11.28 21.61
CA ILE A 54 12.64 -12.73 21.67
C ILE A 54 14.03 -13.05 22.23
N GLY A 55 15.04 -12.25 21.88
CA GLY A 55 16.41 -12.42 22.38
C GLY A 55 16.55 -12.23 23.89
N THR A 56 15.76 -11.33 24.49
CA THR A 56 15.74 -11.16 25.95
C THR A 56 15.15 -12.36 26.66
N LEU A 57 14.10 -12.97 26.09
CA LEU A 57 13.49 -14.19 26.63
C LEU A 57 14.46 -15.37 26.60
N VAL A 58 15.26 -15.51 25.53
CA VAL A 58 16.29 -16.56 25.44
C VAL A 58 17.41 -16.32 26.46
N GLY A 59 17.85 -15.07 26.65
CA GLY A 59 18.86 -14.72 27.65
C GLY A 59 18.37 -14.95 29.09
N LEU A 60 17.11 -14.61 29.38
CA LEU A 60 16.47 -14.92 30.65
C LEU A 60 16.35 -16.43 30.88
N MET A 61 16.02 -17.21 29.86
CA MET A 61 15.98 -18.68 29.96
C MET A 61 17.36 -19.27 30.28
N GLN A 62 18.43 -18.79 29.64
CA GLN A 62 19.80 -19.23 29.96
C GLN A 62 20.23 -18.84 31.38
N MET A 63 19.84 -17.65 31.84
CA MET A 63 20.17 -17.19 33.19
C MET A 63 19.46 -18.02 34.26
N LEU A 64 18.18 -18.36 34.06
CA LEU A 64 17.42 -19.22 34.96
C LEU A 64 17.90 -20.68 34.95
N ARG A 65 18.57 -21.12 33.88
CA ARG A 65 19.08 -22.49 33.79
C ARG A 65 20.34 -22.75 34.63
N ASN A 66 21.08 -21.69 34.97
CA ASN A 66 22.41 -21.77 35.57
C ASN A 66 22.55 -20.79 36.76
N LEU A 67 21.61 -20.85 37.71
CA LEU A 67 21.61 -20.02 38.92
C LEU A 67 22.77 -20.32 39.88
N ASP A 68 23.33 -21.52 39.83
CA ASP A 68 24.33 -21.98 40.80
C ASP A 68 25.73 -21.40 40.58
N SER A 69 25.99 -20.75 39.43
CA SER A 69 27.31 -20.19 39.11
C SER A 69 27.20 -18.77 38.54
N PRO A 70 27.51 -17.72 39.32
CA PRO A 70 27.42 -16.33 38.86
C PRO A 70 28.38 -16.00 37.70
N ALA A 71 29.45 -16.77 37.51
CA ALA A 71 30.38 -16.61 36.39
C ALA A 71 29.74 -16.81 35.01
N LEU A 72 28.69 -17.63 34.92
CA LEU A 72 27.98 -17.91 33.66
C LEU A 72 26.82 -16.95 33.38
N MET A 73 26.45 -16.09 34.34
CA MET A 73 25.33 -15.15 34.19
C MET A 73 25.68 -13.93 33.33
N GLY A 74 26.92 -13.43 33.44
CA GLY A 74 27.40 -12.28 32.67
C GLY A 74 27.31 -12.46 31.15
N PRO A 75 27.80 -13.59 30.59
CA PRO A 75 27.69 -13.87 29.16
C PRO A 75 26.24 -13.97 28.65
N ALA A 76 25.35 -14.61 29.40
CA ALA A 76 23.93 -14.74 29.03
C ALA A 76 23.21 -13.38 28.99
N MET A 77 23.50 -12.52 29.96
CA MET A 77 22.96 -11.15 30.01
C MET A 77 23.51 -10.27 28.87
N ALA A 78 24.79 -10.41 28.52
CA ALA A 78 25.40 -9.66 27.42
C ALA A 78 24.73 -9.98 26.06
N VAL A 79 24.42 -11.26 25.80
CA VAL A 79 23.71 -11.66 24.58
C VAL A 79 22.28 -11.10 24.55
N ALA A 80 21.58 -11.10 25.69
CA ALA A 80 20.23 -10.53 25.81
C ALA A 80 20.18 -9.03 25.46
N LEU A 81 21.13 -8.26 25.98
CA LEU A 81 21.22 -6.82 25.73
C LEU A 81 21.69 -6.52 24.30
N LEU A 82 22.64 -7.30 23.78
CA LEU A 82 23.14 -7.13 22.42
C LEU A 82 22.05 -7.40 21.38
N THR A 83 21.25 -8.43 21.56
CA THR A 83 20.12 -8.75 20.66
C THR A 83 19.04 -7.67 20.68
N THR A 84 18.76 -7.07 21.84
CA THR A 84 17.83 -5.92 21.95
C THR A 84 18.39 -4.69 21.25
N PHE A 85 19.68 -4.41 21.43
CA PHE A 85 20.35 -3.30 20.76
C PHE A 85 20.32 -3.47 19.24
N TYR A 86 20.67 -4.65 18.71
CA TYR A 86 20.60 -4.92 17.27
C TYR A 86 19.18 -4.82 16.72
N GLY A 87 18.17 -5.35 17.43
CA GLY A 87 16.76 -5.24 17.03
C GLY A 87 16.26 -3.79 16.98
N ALA A 88 16.61 -2.98 17.99
CA ALA A 88 16.23 -1.57 18.06
C ALA A 88 16.93 -0.73 16.98
N VAL A 89 18.24 -0.93 16.77
CA VAL A 89 19.02 -0.20 15.76
C VAL A 89 18.53 -0.54 14.36
N LEU A 90 18.36 -1.82 14.02
CA LEU A 90 17.85 -2.22 12.71
C LEU A 90 16.42 -1.73 12.49
N GLY A 91 15.55 -1.83 13.51
CA GLY A 91 14.18 -1.31 13.49
C GLY A 91 14.11 0.18 13.17
N HIS A 92 14.64 1.02 14.07
CA HIS A 92 14.46 2.46 13.99
C HIS A 92 15.39 3.14 12.99
N MET A 93 16.65 2.71 12.88
CA MET A 93 17.63 3.42 12.06
C MET A 93 17.56 3.00 10.59
N VAL A 94 17.36 1.71 10.32
CA VAL A 94 17.37 1.17 8.96
C VAL A 94 15.96 1.06 8.39
N PHE A 95 15.06 0.30 9.04
CA PHE A 95 13.74 0.02 8.47
C PHE A 95 12.84 1.25 8.43
N THR A 96 12.77 2.05 9.50
CA THR A 96 11.97 3.29 9.48
C THR A 96 12.48 4.30 8.44
N SER A 97 13.80 4.52 8.38
CA SER A 97 14.39 5.43 7.38
C SER A 97 14.15 4.94 5.94
N LEU A 98 14.20 3.63 5.72
CA LEU A 98 13.93 3.04 4.41
C LEU A 98 12.45 3.16 4.04
N ALA A 99 11.54 2.89 4.98
CA ALA A 99 10.10 3.03 4.79
C ALA A 99 9.72 4.45 4.37
N VAL A 100 10.23 5.47 5.09
CA VAL A 100 10.01 6.88 4.75
C VAL A 100 10.56 7.23 3.36
N LYS A 101 11.70 6.67 2.96
CA LYS A 101 12.27 6.90 1.62
C LYS A 101 11.44 6.23 0.52
N LEU A 102 10.95 5.01 0.74
CA LEU A 102 10.05 4.34 -0.21
C LEU A 102 8.73 5.08 -0.34
N GLU A 103 8.12 5.47 0.78
CA GLU A 103 6.84 6.20 0.77
C GLU A 103 6.97 7.54 0.03
N ARG A 104 8.06 8.29 0.28
CA ARG A 104 8.32 9.53 -0.46
C ARG A 104 8.48 9.29 -1.97
N LYS A 105 9.15 8.21 -2.37
CA LYS A 105 9.29 7.85 -3.81
C LYS A 105 7.95 7.42 -4.39
N ALA A 106 7.20 6.58 -3.70
CA ALA A 106 5.88 6.11 -4.11
C ALA A 106 4.90 7.29 -4.29
N ASN A 107 4.89 8.26 -3.38
CA ASN A 107 4.06 9.46 -3.49
C ASN A 107 4.47 10.35 -4.67
N ALA A 108 5.78 10.52 -4.91
CA ALA A 108 6.27 11.28 -6.06
C ALA A 108 5.90 10.61 -7.40
N GLU A 109 6.01 9.28 -7.46
CA GLU A 109 5.63 8.49 -8.64
C GLU A 109 4.10 8.50 -8.85
N ALA A 110 3.31 8.33 -7.80
CA ALA A 110 1.85 8.41 -7.85
C ALA A 110 1.37 9.78 -8.36
N GLY A 111 1.97 10.88 -7.89
CA GLY A 111 1.66 12.22 -8.41
C GLY A 111 2.02 12.38 -9.90
N THR A 112 3.09 11.73 -10.35
CA THR A 112 3.49 11.72 -11.77
C THR A 112 2.49 10.94 -12.63
N TRP A 113 2.05 9.77 -12.15
CA TRP A 113 1.01 8.98 -12.83
C TRP A 113 -0.33 9.72 -12.92
N GLN A 114 -0.74 10.42 -11.87
CA GLN A 114 -1.94 11.26 -11.88
C GLN A 114 -1.86 12.34 -12.96
N LEU A 115 -0.68 12.94 -13.15
CA LEU A 115 -0.42 13.95 -14.18
C LEU A 115 -0.55 13.39 -15.61
N TYR A 116 -0.28 12.11 -15.84
CA TYR A 116 -0.45 11.47 -17.15
C TYR A 116 -1.87 10.98 -17.42
N ILE A 117 -2.54 10.44 -16.40
CA ILE A 117 -3.87 9.84 -16.53
C ILE A 117 -4.95 10.91 -16.65
N LEU A 118 -4.85 12.00 -15.89
CA LEU A 118 -5.87 13.05 -15.88
C LEU A 118 -6.08 13.70 -17.27
N PRO A 119 -5.05 14.11 -18.03
CA PRO A 119 -5.20 14.60 -19.40
C PRO A 119 -5.79 13.58 -20.35
N ALA A 120 -5.33 12.33 -20.28
CA ALA A 120 -5.82 11.26 -21.15
C ALA A 120 -7.34 11.03 -20.93
N LEU A 121 -7.79 11.10 -19.67
CA LEU A 121 -9.19 10.95 -19.32
C LEU A 121 -10.03 12.17 -19.76
N SER A 122 -9.54 13.39 -19.55
CA SER A 122 -10.23 14.63 -19.93
C SER A 122 -10.40 14.76 -21.45
N VAL A 123 -9.40 14.35 -22.24
CA VAL A 123 -9.49 14.28 -23.72
C VAL A 123 -10.57 13.28 -24.14
N SER A 124 -10.61 12.10 -23.50
CA SER A 124 -11.63 11.07 -23.81
C SER A 124 -13.05 11.55 -23.50
N ARG A 125 -13.24 12.47 -22.54
CA ARG A 125 -14.55 13.00 -22.13
C ARG A 125 -14.95 14.29 -22.86
N ARG A 126 -14.09 14.84 -23.73
CA ARG A 126 -14.28 16.15 -24.38
C ARG A 126 -14.65 17.24 -23.37
N GLU A 127 -13.93 17.30 -22.25
CA GLU A 127 -14.14 18.34 -21.23
C GLU A 127 -13.67 19.73 -21.72
N ASN A 128 -14.30 20.79 -21.20
CA ASN A 128 -13.91 22.18 -21.52
C ASN A 128 -12.47 22.47 -21.08
N THR A 129 -11.67 23.04 -21.98
CA THR A 129 -10.23 23.30 -21.78
C THR A 129 -9.91 24.07 -20.49
N HIS A 130 -10.77 25.00 -20.08
CA HIS A 130 -10.61 25.75 -18.83
C HIS A 130 -10.80 24.92 -17.55
N LEU A 131 -11.70 23.92 -17.56
CA LEU A 131 -11.88 23.04 -16.40
C LEU A 131 -10.67 22.11 -16.25
N PHE A 132 -10.12 21.68 -17.37
CA PHE A 132 -8.90 20.88 -17.43
C PHE A 132 -7.66 21.64 -16.93
N GLU A 133 -7.49 22.90 -17.32
CA GLU A 133 -6.41 23.76 -16.82
C GLU A 133 -6.45 23.94 -15.30
N ASN A 134 -7.64 24.20 -14.75
CA ASN A 134 -7.82 24.33 -13.31
C ASN A 134 -7.50 23.02 -12.57
N ALA A 135 -7.88 21.88 -13.14
CA ALA A 135 -7.59 20.56 -12.57
C ALA A 135 -6.09 20.24 -12.60
N ILE A 136 -5.38 20.54 -13.69
CA ILE A 136 -3.93 20.38 -13.79
C ILE A 136 -3.18 21.34 -12.85
N SER A 137 -3.59 22.60 -12.80
CA SER A 137 -2.98 23.63 -11.94
C SER A 137 -3.11 23.30 -10.45
N SER A 138 -4.15 22.56 -10.06
CA SER A 138 -4.36 22.04 -8.71
C SER A 138 -3.37 20.93 -8.32
N ILE A 139 -2.97 20.08 -9.26
CA ILE A 139 -2.09 18.93 -9.01
C ILE A 139 -0.61 19.31 -9.17
N LEU A 140 -0.29 20.34 -9.96
CA LEU A 140 1.09 20.82 -10.09
C LEU A 140 1.57 21.55 -8.83
N PRO A 141 2.77 21.21 -8.31
CA PRO A 141 3.43 22.00 -7.28
C PRO A 141 3.62 23.45 -7.75
N PRO A 142 3.42 24.46 -6.89
CA PRO A 142 3.38 25.87 -7.27
C PRO A 142 4.64 26.37 -8.01
N ARG A 143 5.79 25.71 -7.81
CA ARG A 143 7.06 26.02 -8.49
C ARG A 143 7.13 25.63 -9.97
N LYS A 144 6.21 24.81 -10.48
CA LYS A 144 6.18 24.35 -11.88
C LYS A 144 4.92 24.78 -12.63
N ARG A 145 4.09 25.66 -12.05
CA ARG A 145 2.94 26.22 -12.76
C ARG A 145 3.43 27.02 -13.97
N ILE A 146 3.17 26.51 -15.16
CA ILE A 146 3.40 27.20 -16.42
C ILE A 146 2.12 27.97 -16.75
N ASN A 147 2.16 29.30 -16.69
CA ASN A 147 1.14 30.14 -17.31
C ASN A 147 1.46 30.13 -18.81
N VAL A 148 0.75 29.29 -19.57
CA VAL A 148 0.98 29.10 -21.01
C VAL A 148 0.22 30.16 -21.85
N PHE A 149 -0.70 30.91 -21.24
CA PHE A 149 -1.53 31.90 -21.94
C PHE A 149 -1.63 33.20 -21.13
N ASP A 150 -0.68 34.11 -21.39
CA ASP A 150 -0.90 35.56 -21.40
C ASP A 150 -0.88 36.02 -22.86
#